data_AF-A0A7J3GX54-F1
#
_entry.id   AF-A0A7J3GX54-F1
#
_cell.length_a   1.000
_cell.length_b   1.000
_cell.length_c   1.000
_cell.angle_alpha   90.00
_cell.angle_beta   90.00
_cell.angle_gamma   90.00
#
_symmetry.space_group_name_H-M   'P 1'
#
loop_
_entity.id
_entity.type
_entity.pdbx_description
1 polymer ?
#
loop_
_entity_poly.entity_id
_entity_poly.type
_entity_poly.pdbx_seq_one_letter_code
_entity_poly.pdbx_strand_id
1 'polypeptide(L)'
;MVIYAVTWAQTPVHHARHHDVMLSAARAWGRFELLVDRSPVTPDVFAEEKSKSAVTVLYSGERPVKVTRRSVVVELTPRAAESSVRDPEFFLRVEVCEDGIRVETDHFSSVPAHAVHCGVACLLPFPTSSVGPFRLIRRLPPFTSARIDAEGLFTVTERAENVENVVNPEALLQDLTESISRNVGNRCAIAFSGGLDSAVLLSLIASTGRKVLAVTVGMRGSEDVRRSTAVAMEMGADHVVCELDEEEVRDLSAYLKRVLDLRRPMDLALGVIFHRVALESARNGFRQLISGQGADELFGGYAKYLRAYRQHGPRGAELEMLSDLEELWGWGIVRDFNAAALGGCHLTLPYLSRRVIARALSAGTELKVDGQRRKLLLRAIARELGLPGSVVEGEKKAAQYGSKVERAVRKVLGMK
;
A
#
# COMPACT_ATOMS: atom_id res chain seq x y z
N MET A 1 -11.83 -3.33 -0.53
CA MET A 1 -11.01 -4.48 -0.17
C MET A 1 -10.59 -5.22 -1.42
N VAL A 2 -9.63 -4.68 -2.17
CA VAL A 2 -9.19 -5.27 -3.44
C VAL A 2 -7.97 -6.14 -3.19
N ILE A 3 -8.11 -7.45 -3.32
CA ILE A 3 -7.04 -8.45 -3.38
C ILE A 3 -7.37 -9.40 -4.51
N TYR A 4 -6.38 -9.88 -5.25
CA TYR A 4 -6.61 -10.68 -6.43
C TYR A 4 -5.61 -11.84 -6.49
N ALA A 5 -5.96 -12.90 -7.20
CA ALA A 5 -5.04 -13.96 -7.60
C ALA A 5 -5.48 -14.43 -8.98
N VAL A 6 -4.54 -14.47 -9.91
CA VAL A 6 -4.81 -14.85 -11.30
C VAL A 6 -3.94 -16.03 -11.67
N THR A 7 -4.50 -16.99 -12.40
CA THR A 7 -3.79 -18.17 -12.87
C THR A 7 -4.17 -18.54 -14.29
N TRP A 8 -3.20 -19.02 -15.06
CA TRP A 8 -3.38 -19.51 -16.42
C TRP A 8 -2.45 -20.71 -16.68
N ALA A 9 -2.91 -21.69 -17.46
CA ALA A 9 -2.09 -22.81 -17.91
C ALA A 9 -2.43 -23.20 -19.36
N GLN A 10 -1.43 -23.76 -20.04
CA GLN A 10 -1.58 -24.19 -21.43
C GLN A 10 -2.48 -25.43 -21.57
N THR A 11 -2.49 -26.30 -20.56
CA THR A 11 -3.28 -27.54 -20.55
C THR A 11 -4.15 -27.66 -19.29
N PRO A 12 -5.38 -28.18 -19.42
CA PRO A 12 -6.28 -28.36 -18.27
C PRO A 12 -5.76 -29.32 -17.18
N VAL A 13 -4.83 -30.23 -17.53
CA VAL A 13 -4.28 -31.26 -16.63
C VAL A 13 -3.53 -30.64 -15.44
N HIS A 14 -3.18 -29.35 -15.51
CA HIS A 14 -2.63 -28.60 -14.38
C HIS A 14 -3.67 -28.16 -13.34
N HIS A 15 -4.89 -28.73 -13.36
CA HIS A 15 -6.00 -28.49 -12.43
C HIS A 15 -5.56 -28.37 -10.95
N ALA A 16 -4.80 -29.34 -10.44
CA ALA A 16 -4.36 -29.35 -9.04
C ALA A 16 -3.58 -28.07 -8.66
N ARG A 17 -2.82 -27.50 -9.61
CA ARG A 17 -2.01 -26.30 -9.36
C ARG A 17 -2.85 -25.03 -9.35
N HIS A 18 -3.85 -24.91 -10.22
CA HIS A 18 -4.82 -23.81 -10.13
C HIS A 18 -5.56 -23.86 -8.80
N HIS A 19 -6.07 -25.04 -8.48
CA HIS A 19 -6.79 -25.30 -7.24
C HIS A 19 -5.96 -24.95 -6.00
N ASP A 20 -4.71 -25.38 -5.91
CA ASP A 20 -3.85 -25.07 -4.75
C ASP A 20 -3.56 -23.58 -4.61
N VAL A 21 -3.34 -22.86 -5.72
CA VAL A 21 -3.11 -21.41 -5.72
C VAL A 21 -4.39 -20.66 -5.32
N MET A 22 -5.53 -21.04 -5.88
CA MET A 22 -6.82 -20.42 -5.54
C MET A 22 -7.24 -20.75 -4.10
N LEU A 23 -7.02 -21.97 -3.62
CA LEU A 23 -7.26 -22.34 -2.22
C LEU A 23 -6.33 -21.60 -1.26
N SER A 24 -5.06 -21.42 -1.63
CA SER A 24 -4.11 -20.63 -0.82
C SER A 24 -4.60 -19.18 -0.67
N ALA A 25 -5.04 -18.56 -1.77
CA ALA A 25 -5.64 -17.24 -1.74
C ALA A 25 -6.98 -17.21 -0.98
N ALA A 26 -7.85 -18.21 -1.19
CA ALA A 26 -9.20 -18.29 -0.62
C ALA A 26 -9.22 -18.55 0.89
N ARG A 27 -8.44 -19.53 1.37
CA ARG A 27 -8.38 -19.93 2.79
C ARG A 27 -7.89 -18.81 3.70
N ALA A 28 -7.14 -17.89 3.13
CA ALA A 28 -6.58 -16.79 3.88
C ALA A 28 -7.65 -15.74 4.26
N TRP A 29 -8.74 -15.59 3.51
CA TRP A 29 -9.50 -14.32 3.53
C TRP A 29 -11.01 -14.42 3.80
N GLY A 30 -11.69 -15.47 3.31
CA GLY A 30 -13.16 -15.56 3.39
C GLY A 30 -13.90 -14.59 2.44
N ARG A 31 -14.97 -15.08 1.80
CA ARG A 31 -15.75 -14.46 0.69
C ARG A 31 -14.88 -13.89 -0.44
N PHE A 32 -14.86 -14.57 -1.59
CA PHE A 32 -14.16 -14.14 -2.81
C PHE A 32 -15.01 -14.50 -4.02
N GLU A 33 -14.79 -13.83 -5.14
CA GLU A 33 -15.40 -14.17 -6.43
C GLU A 33 -14.35 -14.89 -7.29
N LEU A 34 -14.64 -16.14 -7.67
CA LEU A 34 -13.83 -16.89 -8.63
C LEU A 34 -14.47 -16.79 -10.02
N LEU A 35 -13.67 -16.55 -11.05
CA LEU A 35 -14.09 -16.64 -12.45
C LEU A 35 -13.26 -17.71 -13.14
N VAL A 36 -13.94 -18.64 -13.80
CA VAL A 36 -13.34 -19.74 -14.56
C VAL A 36 -13.95 -19.71 -15.95
N ASP A 37 -13.11 -19.57 -16.97
CA ASP A 37 -13.53 -19.45 -18.37
C ASP A 37 -14.73 -18.50 -18.58
N ARG A 38 -14.66 -17.32 -17.93
CA ARG A 38 -15.65 -16.22 -17.94
C ARG A 38 -16.91 -16.44 -17.10
N SER A 39 -17.05 -17.61 -16.49
CA SER A 39 -18.18 -17.96 -15.63
C SER A 39 -17.86 -17.66 -14.16
N PRO A 40 -18.72 -16.90 -13.45
CA PRO A 40 -18.65 -16.79 -11.99
C PRO A 40 -18.87 -18.16 -11.36
N VAL A 41 -17.98 -18.51 -10.44
CA VAL A 41 -18.00 -19.77 -9.71
C VAL A 41 -18.14 -19.44 -8.22
N THR A 42 -19.21 -19.95 -7.59
CA THR A 42 -19.47 -19.77 -6.15
C THR A 42 -18.59 -20.71 -5.32
N PRO A 43 -18.19 -20.36 -4.09
CA PRO A 43 -17.26 -21.16 -3.27
C PRO A 43 -17.65 -22.62 -3.03
N ASP A 44 -18.93 -22.97 -3.09
CA ASP A 44 -19.41 -24.36 -2.96
C ASP A 44 -19.20 -25.19 -4.25
N VAL A 45 -18.80 -24.54 -5.34
CA VAL A 45 -18.32 -25.14 -6.59
C VAL A 45 -16.87 -24.72 -6.74
N PHE A 46 -15.91 -25.62 -6.52
CA PHE A 46 -14.51 -25.29 -6.82
C PHE A 46 -14.25 -25.48 -8.32
N ALA A 47 -13.35 -24.65 -8.86
CA ALA A 47 -12.98 -24.48 -10.27
C ALA A 47 -13.34 -25.61 -11.24
N GLU A 48 -13.88 -25.28 -12.42
CA GLU A 48 -14.18 -26.28 -13.45
C GLU A 48 -12.95 -27.12 -13.81
N GLU A 49 -13.14 -28.44 -13.80
CA GLU A 49 -12.11 -29.48 -13.94
C GLU A 49 -11.31 -29.41 -15.26
N LYS A 50 -11.79 -28.62 -16.24
CA LYS A 50 -11.20 -28.51 -17.58
C LYS A 50 -10.69 -27.12 -17.96
N SER A 51 -10.67 -26.17 -17.01
CA SER A 51 -10.31 -24.79 -17.34
C SER A 51 -8.81 -24.59 -17.51
N LYS A 52 -8.47 -23.69 -18.44
CA LYS A 52 -7.11 -23.15 -18.61
C LYS A 52 -6.85 -21.91 -17.77
N SER A 53 -7.89 -21.27 -17.24
CA SER A 53 -7.79 -19.97 -16.58
C SER A 53 -8.67 -19.86 -15.34
N ALA A 54 -8.15 -19.27 -14.27
CA ALA A 54 -8.91 -18.98 -13.07
C ALA A 54 -8.49 -17.65 -12.45
N VAL A 55 -9.47 -16.83 -12.07
CA VAL A 55 -9.29 -15.51 -11.46
C VAL A 55 -10.05 -15.47 -10.16
N THR A 56 -9.35 -15.29 -9.04
CA THR A 56 -9.96 -14.95 -7.75
C THR A 56 -9.82 -13.46 -7.53
N VAL A 57 -10.91 -12.74 -7.26
CA VAL A 57 -10.86 -11.35 -6.79
C VAL A 57 -11.73 -11.19 -5.56
N LEU A 58 -11.11 -10.63 -4.53
CA LEU A 58 -11.77 -10.05 -3.38
C LEU A 58 -11.78 -8.55 -3.62
N TYR A 59 -12.93 -7.89 -3.60
CA TYR A 59 -13.04 -6.44 -3.80
C TYR A 59 -14.06 -5.86 -2.83
N SER A 60 -14.00 -4.54 -2.59
CA SER A 60 -15.12 -3.82 -1.99
C SER A 60 -15.31 -2.54 -2.77
N GLY A 61 -16.54 -2.28 -3.19
CA GLY A 61 -16.91 -1.14 -4.03
C GLY A 61 -17.33 -1.63 -5.42
N GLU A 62 -16.95 -0.88 -6.47
CA GLU A 62 -17.24 -1.24 -7.86
C GLU A 62 -16.50 -2.54 -8.22
N ARG A 63 -17.16 -3.44 -8.98
CA ARG A 63 -16.57 -4.72 -9.39
C ARG A 63 -15.38 -4.45 -10.32
N PRO A 64 -14.13 -4.75 -9.90
CA PRO A 64 -12.94 -4.47 -10.70
C PRO A 64 -12.76 -5.48 -11.84
N VAL A 65 -13.72 -6.40 -12.03
CA VAL A 65 -13.62 -7.47 -13.00
C VAL A 65 -14.58 -7.24 -14.15
N LYS A 66 -14.03 -7.22 -15.36
CA LYS A 66 -14.76 -7.13 -16.62
C LYS A 66 -14.51 -8.39 -17.44
N VAL A 67 -15.60 -9.00 -17.91
CA VAL A 67 -15.55 -10.25 -18.67
C VAL A 67 -15.88 -9.95 -20.13
N THR A 68 -15.06 -10.45 -21.05
CA THR A 68 -15.29 -10.37 -22.50
C THR A 68 -15.42 -11.75 -23.11
N ARG A 69 -15.74 -11.84 -24.41
CA ARG A 69 -15.71 -13.10 -25.18
C ARG A 69 -14.31 -13.68 -25.40
N ARG A 70 -13.23 -13.04 -24.95
CA ARG A 70 -11.86 -13.56 -25.15
C ARG A 70 -10.98 -13.48 -23.92
N SER A 71 -11.35 -12.66 -22.94
CA SER A 71 -10.52 -12.38 -21.78
C SER A 71 -11.32 -12.04 -20.53
N VAL A 72 -10.65 -12.16 -19.38
CA VAL A 72 -11.09 -11.63 -18.10
C VAL A 72 -10.11 -10.52 -17.71
N VAL A 73 -10.61 -9.30 -17.56
CA VAL A 73 -9.81 -8.13 -17.18
C VAL A 73 -10.10 -7.79 -15.73
N VAL A 74 -9.05 -7.73 -14.93
CA VAL A 74 -9.05 -7.27 -13.54
C VAL A 74 -8.34 -5.92 -13.51
N GLU A 75 -9.08 -4.87 -13.20
CA GLU A 75 -8.58 -3.50 -13.15
C GLU A 75 -8.66 -2.96 -11.72
N LEU A 76 -7.50 -2.89 -11.07
CA LEU A 76 -7.38 -2.52 -9.66
C LEU A 76 -6.91 -1.09 -9.56
N THR A 77 -7.85 -0.20 -9.28
CA THR A 77 -7.61 1.23 -9.09
C THR A 77 -8.29 1.68 -7.81
N PRO A 78 -7.95 2.88 -7.27
CA PRO A 78 -8.69 3.46 -6.16
C PRO A 78 -10.19 3.61 -6.44
N ARG A 79 -10.59 3.73 -7.72
CA ARG A 79 -12.00 3.74 -8.15
C ARG A 79 -12.76 2.47 -7.74
N ALA A 80 -12.09 1.32 -7.69
CA ALA A 80 -12.70 0.09 -7.20
C ALA A 80 -13.18 0.20 -5.75
N ALA A 81 -12.63 1.14 -4.96
CA ALA A 81 -13.08 1.43 -3.60
C ALA A 81 -14.05 2.62 -3.51
N GLU A 82 -13.89 3.66 -4.35
CA GLU A 82 -14.72 4.86 -4.34
C GLU A 82 -14.94 5.39 -5.77
N SER A 83 -16.18 5.36 -6.25
CA SER A 83 -16.55 5.66 -7.65
C SER A 83 -16.33 7.11 -8.09
N SER A 84 -16.14 8.05 -7.17
CA SER A 84 -15.88 9.47 -7.45
C SER A 84 -14.44 9.75 -7.86
N VAL A 85 -13.51 8.80 -7.65
CA VAL A 85 -12.13 8.90 -8.14
C VAL A 85 -12.14 8.92 -9.66
N ARG A 86 -11.51 9.94 -10.26
CA ARG A 86 -11.39 10.12 -11.71
C ARG A 86 -9.93 10.09 -12.15
N ASP A 87 -9.64 9.32 -13.18
CA ASP A 87 -8.29 9.20 -13.78
C ASP A 87 -7.18 8.90 -12.75
N PRO A 88 -7.32 7.80 -11.97
CA PRO A 88 -6.37 7.45 -10.94
C PRO A 88 -4.99 7.11 -11.52
N GLU A 89 -3.95 7.57 -10.83
CA GLU A 89 -2.56 7.26 -11.19
C GLU A 89 -2.12 5.90 -10.64
N PHE A 90 -2.75 5.44 -9.55
CA PHE A 90 -2.45 4.16 -8.92
C PHE A 90 -3.30 3.05 -9.56
N PHE A 91 -2.65 2.09 -10.19
CA PHE A 91 -3.35 1.00 -10.85
C PHE A 91 -2.53 -0.27 -11.01
N LEU A 92 -3.25 -1.37 -11.13
CA LEU A 92 -2.78 -2.59 -11.76
C LEU A 92 -3.87 -3.10 -12.69
N ARG A 93 -3.53 -3.34 -13.95
CA ARG A 93 -4.42 -3.98 -14.90
C ARG A 93 -3.89 -5.36 -15.23
N VAL A 94 -4.73 -6.37 -15.10
CA VAL A 94 -4.40 -7.77 -15.38
C VAL A 94 -5.42 -8.29 -16.38
N GLU A 95 -4.97 -8.77 -17.52
CA GLU A 95 -5.83 -9.41 -18.51
C GLU A 95 -5.45 -10.88 -18.65
N VAL A 96 -6.40 -11.76 -18.38
CA VAL A 96 -6.26 -13.20 -18.60
C VAL A 96 -6.84 -13.55 -19.94
N CYS A 97 -6.00 -14.06 -20.82
CA CYS A 97 -6.35 -14.47 -22.17
C CYS A 97 -6.15 -15.98 -22.33
N GLU A 98 -6.55 -16.50 -23.49
CA GLU A 98 -6.36 -17.90 -23.84
C GLU A 98 -4.88 -18.27 -23.97
N ASP A 99 -4.00 -17.31 -24.24
CA ASP A 99 -2.57 -17.43 -24.48
C ASP A 99 -1.67 -17.00 -23.31
N GLY A 100 -2.24 -16.57 -22.18
CA GLY A 100 -1.46 -16.17 -21.00
C GLY A 100 -2.08 -15.04 -20.18
N ILE A 101 -1.27 -14.48 -19.29
CA ILE A 101 -1.61 -13.32 -18.46
C ILE A 101 -0.84 -12.11 -18.98
N ARG A 102 -1.54 -11.01 -19.28
CA ARG A 102 -0.96 -9.70 -19.56
C ARG A 102 -1.15 -8.80 -18.34
N VAL A 103 -0.15 -7.99 -18.02
CA VAL A 103 -0.15 -7.13 -16.83
C VAL A 103 0.41 -5.76 -17.18
N GLU A 104 -0.22 -4.71 -16.68
CA GLU A 104 0.28 -3.32 -16.74
C GLU A 104 0.34 -2.77 -15.31
N THR A 105 1.51 -2.27 -14.90
CA THR A 105 1.74 -1.65 -13.59
C THR A 105 1.85 -0.13 -13.69
N ASP A 106 1.40 0.56 -12.64
CA ASP A 106 1.57 2.01 -12.50
C ASP A 106 3.03 2.46 -12.29
N HIS A 107 3.21 3.78 -12.10
CA HIS A 107 4.51 4.45 -11.96
C HIS A 107 5.30 4.10 -10.69
N PHE A 108 4.73 3.35 -9.74
CA PHE A 108 5.42 2.85 -8.57
C PHE A 108 5.20 1.36 -8.29
N SER A 109 4.41 0.67 -9.12
CA SER A 109 3.86 -0.65 -8.81
C SER A 109 3.19 -0.66 -7.42
N SER A 110 2.32 0.34 -7.20
CA SER A 110 1.71 0.62 -5.89
C SER A 110 0.72 -0.46 -5.46
N VAL A 111 0.01 -1.05 -6.42
CA VAL A 111 -0.74 -2.29 -6.25
C VAL A 111 0.24 -3.44 -6.53
N PRO A 112 0.58 -4.25 -5.54
CA PRO A 112 1.66 -5.22 -5.67
C PRO A 112 1.28 -6.35 -6.62
N ALA A 113 2.22 -6.76 -7.48
CA ALA A 113 2.05 -7.86 -8.41
C ALA A 113 3.32 -8.72 -8.50
N HIS A 114 3.19 -10.02 -8.18
CA HIS A 114 4.26 -11.01 -8.21
C HIS A 114 3.97 -12.05 -9.28
N ALA A 115 4.81 -12.07 -10.31
CA ALA A 115 4.74 -13.03 -11.39
C ALA A 115 5.41 -14.34 -11.00
N VAL A 116 4.76 -15.46 -11.31
CA VAL A 116 5.29 -16.81 -11.08
C VAL A 116 4.99 -17.68 -12.31
N HIS A 117 6.01 -18.37 -12.83
CA HIS A 117 5.83 -19.35 -13.92
C HIS A 117 6.47 -20.68 -13.60
N CYS A 118 5.70 -21.76 -13.72
CA CYS A 118 6.24 -23.13 -13.89
C CYS A 118 5.10 -24.10 -14.22
N GLY A 119 4.72 -24.14 -15.49
CA GLY A 119 3.59 -24.91 -16.03
C GLY A 119 2.21 -24.32 -15.70
N VAL A 120 2.12 -23.46 -14.68
CA VAL A 120 1.01 -22.52 -14.46
C VAL A 120 1.64 -21.15 -14.28
N ALA A 121 1.15 -20.18 -15.05
CA ALA A 121 1.43 -18.77 -14.88
C ALA A 121 0.50 -18.23 -13.80
N CYS A 122 1.05 -17.54 -12.80
CA CYS A 122 0.28 -16.94 -11.72
C CYS A 122 0.68 -15.49 -11.52
N LEU A 123 -0.30 -14.67 -11.13
CA LEU A 123 -0.07 -13.32 -10.60
C LEU A 123 -0.71 -13.22 -9.22
N LEU A 124 0.10 -12.87 -8.23
CA LEU A 124 -0.29 -12.79 -6.82
C LEU A 124 0.08 -11.44 -6.21
N PRO A 125 -0.64 -10.94 -5.20
CA PRO A 125 -0.37 -9.64 -4.61
C PRO A 125 0.74 -9.71 -3.54
N PHE A 126 1.29 -10.90 -3.26
CA PHE A 126 2.39 -11.14 -2.33
C PHE A 126 3.17 -12.39 -2.77
N PRO A 127 4.45 -12.52 -2.39
CA PRO A 127 5.19 -13.74 -2.58
C PRO A 127 4.62 -14.85 -1.69
N THR A 128 4.48 -16.06 -2.21
CA THR A 128 4.09 -17.22 -1.40
C THR A 128 5.21 -18.27 -1.41
N SER A 129 5.54 -18.78 -0.22
CA SER A 129 6.48 -19.90 -0.04
C SER A 129 5.92 -21.25 -0.51
N SER A 130 4.61 -21.33 -0.80
CA SER A 130 3.92 -22.59 -1.14
C SER A 130 4.13 -23.06 -2.58
N VAL A 131 4.94 -22.37 -3.40
CA VAL A 131 5.14 -22.73 -4.83
C VAL A 131 6.37 -23.60 -5.11
N GLY A 132 7.00 -24.16 -4.07
CA GLY A 132 8.05 -25.17 -4.20
C GLY A 132 9.44 -24.63 -4.57
N PRO A 133 10.45 -25.52 -4.68
CA PRO A 133 11.89 -25.16 -4.63
C PRO A 133 12.48 -24.61 -5.94
N PHE A 134 11.71 -24.52 -7.02
CA PHE A 134 12.13 -23.92 -8.28
C PHE A 134 11.01 -22.99 -8.75
N ARG A 135 11.23 -21.67 -8.77
CA ARG A 135 10.40 -20.67 -9.48
C ARG A 135 10.94 -19.25 -9.27
N LEU A 136 11.15 -18.51 -10.35
CA LEU A 136 11.42 -17.07 -10.32
C LEU A 136 10.14 -16.36 -9.85
N ILE A 137 10.07 -16.00 -8.56
CA ILE A 137 9.06 -15.06 -8.08
C ILE A 137 9.63 -13.66 -8.29
N ARG A 138 9.05 -12.89 -9.22
CA ARG A 138 9.51 -11.53 -9.51
C ARG A 138 8.37 -10.55 -9.26
N ARG A 139 8.60 -9.59 -8.36
CA ARG A 139 7.73 -8.42 -8.23
C ARG A 139 7.87 -7.60 -9.52
N LEU A 140 6.74 -7.26 -10.13
CA LEU A 140 6.74 -6.49 -11.37
C LEU A 140 7.17 -5.04 -11.07
N PRO A 141 8.17 -4.51 -11.80
CA PRO A 141 8.62 -3.13 -11.65
C PRO A 141 7.52 -2.12 -11.95
N PRO A 142 7.72 -0.84 -11.56
CA PRO A 142 6.94 0.26 -12.09
C PRO A 142 6.96 0.33 -13.62
N PHE A 143 5.95 0.98 -14.23
CA PHE A 143 5.85 1.21 -15.68
C PHE A 143 6.14 -0.03 -16.53
N THR A 144 5.63 -1.18 -16.08
CA THR A 144 5.94 -2.46 -16.70
C THR A 144 4.71 -3.04 -17.38
N SER A 145 4.86 -3.33 -18.67
CA SER A 145 4.00 -4.24 -19.41
C SER A 145 4.63 -5.63 -19.37
N ALA A 146 3.93 -6.59 -18.78
CA ALA A 146 4.39 -7.96 -18.64
C ALA A 146 3.44 -8.97 -19.32
N ARG A 147 4.01 -10.04 -19.86
CA ARG A 147 3.29 -11.20 -20.38
C ARG A 147 3.83 -12.46 -19.72
N ILE A 148 2.95 -13.28 -19.15
CA ILE A 148 3.28 -14.56 -18.54
C ILE A 148 2.52 -15.65 -19.26
N ASP A 149 3.22 -16.57 -19.92
CA ASP A 149 2.64 -17.64 -20.73
C ASP A 149 3.44 -18.94 -20.61
N ALA A 150 3.24 -19.87 -21.54
CA ALA A 150 3.96 -21.14 -21.58
C ALA A 150 5.48 -20.96 -21.78
N GLU A 151 5.89 -19.94 -22.53
CA GLU A 151 7.29 -19.66 -22.86
C GLU A 151 8.02 -18.97 -21.70
N GLY A 152 7.32 -18.22 -20.87
CA GLY A 152 7.86 -17.66 -19.63
C GLY A 152 7.31 -16.30 -19.27
N LEU A 153 8.13 -15.51 -18.57
CA LEU A 153 7.84 -14.12 -18.21
C LEU A 153 8.61 -13.19 -19.14
N PHE A 154 7.88 -12.36 -19.89
CA PHE A 154 8.41 -11.30 -20.73
C PHE A 154 8.00 -9.96 -20.14
N THR A 155 8.94 -9.03 -19.99
CA THR A 155 8.69 -7.70 -19.39
C THR A 155 9.30 -6.62 -20.24
N VAL A 156 8.51 -5.59 -20.54
CA VAL A 156 8.99 -4.31 -21.09
C VAL A 156 8.73 -3.25 -20.03
N THR A 157 9.79 -2.59 -19.57
CA THR A 157 9.69 -1.50 -18.60
C THR A 157 10.06 -0.21 -19.29
N GLU A 158 9.11 0.73 -19.33
CA GLU A 158 9.35 2.05 -19.88
C GLU A 158 10.07 2.94 -18.86
N ARG A 159 10.92 3.85 -19.36
CA ARG A 159 11.51 4.88 -18.51
C ARG A 159 10.50 6.01 -18.36
N ALA A 160 10.27 6.44 -17.13
CA ALA A 160 9.47 7.62 -16.87
C ALA A 160 10.05 8.83 -17.60
N GLU A 161 9.19 9.63 -18.24
CA GLU A 161 9.59 10.93 -18.78
C GLU A 161 10.01 11.90 -17.67
N ASN A 162 10.96 12.78 -18.00
CA ASN A 162 11.39 13.85 -17.09
C ASN A 162 10.23 14.83 -16.85
N VAL A 163 9.85 15.00 -15.58
CA VAL A 163 8.92 16.04 -15.15
C VAL A 163 9.73 17.32 -14.87
N GLU A 164 9.17 18.50 -15.16
CA GLU A 164 9.84 19.80 -14.91
C GLU A 164 10.28 19.97 -13.44
N ASN A 165 11.53 20.44 -13.27
CA ASN A 165 12.30 20.34 -12.03
C ASN A 165 12.42 21.67 -11.26
N VAL A 166 11.30 22.34 -10.95
CA VAL A 166 11.34 23.43 -9.95
C VAL A 166 11.14 22.84 -8.56
N VAL A 167 12.15 22.86 -7.70
CA VAL A 167 12.02 22.27 -6.36
C VAL A 167 11.84 23.36 -5.31
N ASN A 168 10.60 23.54 -4.86
CA ASN A 168 10.23 24.40 -3.74
C ASN A 168 8.96 23.87 -3.04
N PRO A 169 8.61 24.39 -1.85
CA PRO A 169 7.40 24.00 -1.13
C PRO A 169 6.12 24.14 -1.95
N GLU A 170 5.97 25.23 -2.71
CA GLU A 170 4.76 25.57 -3.45
C GLU A 170 4.48 24.57 -4.56
N ALA A 171 5.50 24.18 -5.33
CA ALA A 171 5.37 23.22 -6.41
C ALA A 171 5.12 21.79 -5.88
N LEU A 172 5.70 21.44 -4.73
CA LEU A 172 5.40 20.17 -4.06
C LEU A 172 3.96 20.14 -3.52
N LEU A 173 3.49 21.25 -2.94
CA LEU A 173 2.11 21.41 -2.50
C LEU A 173 1.13 21.28 -3.68
N GLN A 174 1.45 21.87 -4.84
CA GLN A 174 0.68 21.70 -6.06
C GLN A 174 0.59 20.23 -6.50
N ASP A 175 1.71 19.51 -6.53
CA ASP A 175 1.72 18.10 -6.93
C ASP A 175 0.98 17.19 -5.92
N LEU A 176 1.04 17.50 -4.62
CA LEU A 176 0.26 16.79 -3.60
C LEU A 176 -1.24 17.06 -3.75
N THR A 177 -1.62 18.30 -4.07
CA THR A 177 -3.01 18.68 -4.32
C THR A 177 -3.56 17.97 -5.56
N GLU A 178 -2.76 17.90 -6.64
CA GLU A 178 -3.10 17.16 -7.84
C GLU A 178 -3.26 15.66 -7.55
N SER A 179 -2.33 15.09 -6.78
CA SER A 179 -2.39 13.70 -6.33
C SER A 179 -3.68 13.41 -5.56
N ILE A 180 -4.09 14.30 -4.65
CA ILE A 180 -5.35 14.17 -3.91
C ILE A 180 -6.55 14.27 -4.86
N SER A 181 -6.53 15.22 -5.79
CA SER A 181 -7.61 15.42 -6.77
C SER A 181 -7.88 14.16 -7.59
N ARG A 182 -6.83 13.54 -8.13
CA ARG A 182 -6.91 12.35 -9.00
C ARG A 182 -7.18 11.06 -8.26
N ASN A 183 -6.60 10.91 -7.06
CA ASN A 183 -6.54 9.61 -6.41
C ASN A 183 -7.45 9.48 -5.18
N VAL A 184 -7.94 10.57 -4.59
CA VAL A 184 -8.74 10.53 -3.35
C VAL A 184 -10.22 10.81 -3.66
N GLY A 185 -11.07 9.85 -3.30
CA GLY A 185 -12.52 9.94 -3.48
C GLY A 185 -13.19 10.88 -2.46
N ASN A 186 -14.47 11.14 -2.69
CA ASN A 186 -15.30 12.03 -1.85
C ASN A 186 -15.47 11.53 -0.41
N ARG A 187 -15.27 10.22 -0.18
CA ARG A 187 -15.30 9.59 1.14
C ARG A 187 -14.07 8.74 1.34
N CYS A 188 -13.18 9.16 2.21
CA CYS A 188 -11.96 8.42 2.56
C CYS A 188 -11.70 8.44 4.06
N ALA A 189 -10.91 7.48 4.52
CA ALA A 189 -10.30 7.53 5.84
C ALA A 189 -8.79 7.75 5.69
N ILE A 190 -8.15 8.35 6.67
CA ILE A 190 -6.70 8.52 6.71
C ILE A 190 -6.12 7.87 7.96
N ALA A 191 -5.06 7.08 7.78
CA ALA A 191 -4.26 6.57 8.87
C ALA A 191 -3.54 7.73 9.56
N PHE A 192 -4.04 8.13 10.73
CA PHE A 192 -3.66 9.36 11.41
C PHE A 192 -2.79 9.10 12.63
N SER A 193 -1.55 9.57 12.57
CA SER A 193 -0.55 9.42 13.63
C SER A 193 -0.36 10.68 14.49
N GLY A 194 -1.04 11.78 14.13
CA GLY A 194 -0.75 13.12 14.63
C GLY A 194 0.62 13.67 14.22
N GLY A 195 1.34 12.97 13.33
CA GLY A 195 2.60 13.43 12.77
C GLY A 195 2.43 14.33 11.54
N LEU A 196 3.52 15.00 11.16
CA LEU A 196 3.60 15.94 10.05
C LEU A 196 2.93 15.42 8.76
N ASP A 197 3.24 14.19 8.34
CA ASP A 197 2.82 13.69 7.03
C ASP A 197 1.31 13.46 6.96
N SER A 198 0.77 12.75 7.96
CA SER A 198 -0.67 12.51 8.04
C SER A 198 -1.46 13.80 8.27
N ALA A 199 -0.89 14.79 8.96
CA ALA A 199 -1.53 16.08 9.18
C ALA A 199 -1.56 16.93 7.90
N VAL A 200 -0.47 16.98 7.13
CA VAL A 200 -0.45 17.64 5.81
C VAL A 200 -1.49 17.02 4.90
N LEU A 201 -1.52 15.68 4.76
CA LEU A 201 -2.53 15.02 3.92
C LEU A 201 -3.96 15.25 4.43
N LEU A 202 -4.20 15.16 5.74
CA LEU A 202 -5.53 15.42 6.33
C LEU A 202 -6.01 16.84 6.01
N SER A 203 -5.15 17.83 6.17
CA SER A 203 -5.48 19.24 5.87
C SER A 203 -5.78 19.46 4.40
N LEU A 204 -5.00 18.87 3.50
CA LEU A 204 -5.22 18.99 2.05
C LEU A 204 -6.49 18.27 1.60
N ILE A 205 -6.82 17.13 2.19
CA ILE A 205 -8.07 16.42 1.87
C ILE A 205 -9.26 17.24 2.41
N ALA A 206 -9.19 17.72 3.65
CA ALA A 206 -10.25 18.49 4.27
C ALA A 206 -10.55 19.81 3.52
N SER A 207 -9.52 20.50 3.03
CA SER A 207 -9.69 21.75 2.27
C SER A 207 -10.44 21.59 0.95
N THR A 208 -10.54 20.36 0.43
CA THR A 208 -11.30 20.06 -0.79
C THR A 208 -12.79 19.80 -0.55
N GLY A 209 -13.25 19.83 0.72
CA GLY A 209 -14.65 19.57 1.08
C GLY A 209 -15.05 18.09 1.05
N ARG A 210 -14.09 17.17 0.86
CA ARG A 210 -14.31 15.72 0.93
C ARG A 210 -14.59 15.29 2.37
N LYS A 211 -15.42 14.25 2.55
CA LYS A 211 -15.66 13.64 3.87
C LYS A 211 -14.48 12.75 4.21
N VAL A 212 -13.65 13.20 5.16
CA VAL A 212 -12.47 12.48 5.63
C VAL A 212 -12.62 12.09 7.10
N LEU A 213 -12.35 10.82 7.41
CA LEU A 213 -12.25 10.32 8.78
C LEU A 213 -10.77 10.08 9.14
N ALA A 214 -10.26 10.77 10.15
CA ALA A 214 -8.96 10.47 10.73
C ALA A 214 -9.07 9.25 11.66
N VAL A 215 -8.22 8.24 11.46
CA VAL A 215 -8.24 7.03 12.29
C VAL A 215 -6.88 6.79 12.92
N THR A 216 -6.81 6.79 14.24
CA THR A 216 -5.60 6.44 15.00
C THR A 216 -5.70 5.02 15.51
N VAL A 217 -4.60 4.26 15.39
CA VAL A 217 -4.43 2.95 16.04
C VAL A 217 -3.23 3.02 16.98
N GLY A 218 -3.37 2.47 18.18
CA GLY A 218 -2.26 2.31 19.11
C GLY A 218 -2.61 1.43 20.30
N MET A 219 -1.62 1.05 21.10
CA MET A 219 -1.88 0.34 22.35
C MET A 219 -2.70 1.23 23.30
N ARG A 220 -3.58 0.61 24.09
CA ARG A 220 -4.40 1.30 25.10
C ARG A 220 -3.55 2.21 26.00
N GLY A 221 -3.94 3.49 26.10
CA GLY A 221 -3.24 4.49 26.90
C GLY A 221 -1.85 4.89 26.39
N SER A 222 -1.51 4.59 25.14
CA SER A 222 -0.24 5.02 24.54
C SER A 222 -0.16 6.54 24.36
N GLU A 223 1.07 7.08 24.44
CA GLU A 223 1.31 8.51 24.25
C GLU A 223 0.96 8.96 22.83
N ASP A 224 1.17 8.10 21.84
CA ASP A 224 0.83 8.37 20.46
C ASP A 224 -0.67 8.58 20.25
N VAL A 225 -1.51 7.79 20.93
CA VAL A 225 -2.97 7.97 20.91
C VAL A 225 -3.37 9.31 21.52
N ARG A 226 -2.78 9.68 22.67
CA ARG A 226 -3.04 11.00 23.29
C ARG A 226 -2.63 12.14 22.36
N ARG A 227 -1.41 12.08 21.81
CA ARG A 227 -0.88 13.11 20.92
C ARG A 227 -1.72 13.24 19.66
N SER A 228 -2.04 12.14 18.99
CA SER A 228 -2.84 12.20 17.76
C SER A 228 -4.25 12.71 18.02
N THR A 229 -4.86 12.33 19.15
CA THR A 229 -6.16 12.87 19.57
C THR A 229 -6.10 14.38 19.78
N ALA A 230 -5.08 14.88 20.48
CA ALA A 230 -4.89 16.32 20.68
C ALA A 230 -4.69 17.06 19.35
N VAL A 231 -3.85 16.55 18.44
CA VAL A 231 -3.64 17.15 17.12
C VAL A 231 -4.93 17.11 16.29
N ALA A 232 -5.68 16.01 16.31
CA ALA A 232 -6.95 15.92 15.60
C ALA A 232 -7.97 16.96 16.11
N MET A 233 -8.03 17.17 17.43
CA MET A 233 -8.85 18.22 18.05
C MET A 233 -8.40 19.62 17.64
N GLU A 234 -7.08 19.91 17.68
CA GLU A 234 -6.51 21.19 17.24
C GLU A 234 -6.83 21.48 15.76
N MET A 235 -6.87 20.45 14.92
CA MET A 235 -7.19 20.54 13.51
C MET A 235 -8.70 20.51 13.20
N GLY A 236 -9.56 20.30 14.21
CA GLY A 236 -11.02 20.17 14.03
C GLY A 236 -11.44 18.97 13.20
N ALA A 237 -10.67 17.88 13.23
CA ALA A 237 -10.89 16.70 12.38
C ALA A 237 -11.93 15.73 12.97
N ASP A 238 -12.74 15.11 12.10
CA ASP A 238 -13.53 13.92 12.46
C ASP A 238 -12.56 12.77 12.74
N HIS A 239 -12.51 12.29 13.98
CA HIS A 239 -11.45 11.42 14.48
C HIS A 239 -11.97 10.25 15.31
N VAL A 240 -11.48 9.05 14.99
CA VAL A 240 -11.73 7.82 15.74
C VAL A 240 -10.41 7.22 16.21
N VAL A 241 -10.41 6.74 17.46
CA VAL A 241 -9.29 6.02 18.07
C VAL A 241 -9.65 4.55 18.21
N CYS A 242 -8.82 3.67 17.66
CA CYS A 242 -8.86 2.23 17.91
C CYS A 242 -7.71 1.85 18.82
N GLU A 243 -8.00 1.66 20.11
CA GLU A 243 -7.03 1.16 21.07
C GLU A 243 -6.95 -0.38 21.01
N LEU A 244 -5.72 -0.91 20.97
CA LEU A 244 -5.45 -2.35 20.99
C LEU A 244 -4.98 -2.80 22.37
N ASP A 245 -5.39 -4.00 22.77
CA ASP A 245 -4.78 -4.72 23.88
C ASP A 245 -3.80 -5.82 23.40
N GLU A 246 -3.12 -6.47 24.36
CA GLU A 246 -2.12 -7.49 24.05
C GLU A 246 -2.71 -8.76 23.42
N GLU A 247 -3.98 -9.09 23.71
CA GLU A 247 -4.66 -10.26 23.18
C GLU A 247 -5.04 -10.03 21.72
N GLU A 248 -5.63 -8.87 21.41
CA GLU A 248 -5.92 -8.46 20.03
C GLU A 248 -4.65 -8.42 19.17
N VAL A 249 -3.54 -7.89 19.70
CA VAL A 249 -2.25 -7.88 18.98
C VAL A 249 -1.75 -9.31 18.76
N ARG A 250 -1.91 -10.21 19.73
CA ARG A 250 -1.49 -11.61 19.60
C ARG A 250 -2.26 -12.33 18.50
N ASP A 251 -3.58 -12.28 18.55
CA ASP A 251 -4.46 -12.97 17.63
C ASP A 251 -4.30 -12.45 16.21
N LEU A 252 -4.23 -11.12 16.07
CA LEU A 252 -4.04 -10.50 14.77
C LEU A 252 -2.64 -10.78 14.21
N SER A 253 -1.60 -10.78 15.05
CA SER A 253 -0.25 -11.17 14.62
C SER A 253 -0.23 -12.62 14.13
N ALA A 254 -0.90 -13.53 14.83
CA ALA A 254 -1.00 -14.93 14.41
C ALA A 254 -1.76 -15.09 13.08
N TYR A 255 -2.84 -14.32 12.89
CA TYR A 255 -3.59 -14.28 11.63
C TYR A 255 -2.74 -13.73 10.49
N LEU A 256 -2.15 -12.55 10.63
CA LEU A 256 -1.38 -11.90 9.57
C LEU A 256 -0.08 -12.65 9.24
N LYS A 257 0.58 -13.26 10.24
CA LYS A 257 1.72 -14.15 10.00
C LYS A 257 1.34 -15.30 9.08
N ARG A 258 0.16 -15.90 9.28
CA ARG A 258 -0.33 -17.03 8.49
C ARG A 258 -0.75 -16.60 7.08
N VAL A 259 -1.43 -15.47 6.97
CA VAL A 259 -2.05 -15.02 5.72
C VAL A 259 -1.06 -14.32 4.79
N LEU A 260 -0.16 -13.50 5.32
CA LEU A 260 0.76 -12.66 4.54
C LEU A 260 2.22 -13.11 4.63
N ASP A 261 2.49 -14.24 5.30
CA ASP A 261 3.85 -14.76 5.57
C ASP A 261 4.78 -13.71 6.19
N LEU A 262 4.25 -12.87 7.10
CA LEU A 262 5.05 -11.84 7.78
C LEU A 262 5.91 -12.49 8.87
N ARG A 263 7.23 -12.47 8.67
CA ARG A 263 8.19 -13.13 9.57
C ARG A 263 8.94 -12.16 10.48
N ARG A 264 9.18 -10.93 10.04
CA ARG A 264 9.91 -9.93 10.84
C ARG A 264 8.96 -9.25 11.83
N PRO A 265 9.37 -9.04 13.11
CA PRO A 265 8.53 -8.38 14.11
C PRO A 265 8.04 -6.99 13.67
N MET A 266 8.89 -6.23 13.00
CA MET A 266 8.55 -4.91 12.48
C MET A 266 7.46 -4.96 11.42
N ASP A 267 7.53 -5.94 10.51
CA ASP A 267 6.50 -6.14 9.50
C ASP A 267 5.18 -6.58 10.13
N LEU A 268 5.23 -7.47 11.12
CA LEU A 268 4.02 -7.86 11.84
C LEU A 268 3.36 -6.66 12.55
N ALA A 269 4.16 -5.82 13.21
CA ALA A 269 3.65 -4.62 13.87
C ALA A 269 2.99 -3.64 12.90
N LEU A 270 3.64 -3.36 11.76
CA LEU A 270 3.07 -2.48 10.73
C LEU A 270 1.84 -3.12 10.06
N GLY A 271 1.87 -4.43 9.80
CA GLY A 271 0.71 -5.17 9.28
C GLY A 271 -0.49 -5.09 10.23
N VAL A 272 -0.27 -5.25 11.54
CA VAL A 272 -1.31 -5.08 12.57
C VAL A 272 -1.91 -3.68 12.51
N ILE A 273 -1.08 -2.64 12.45
CA ILE A 273 -1.52 -1.25 12.38
C ILE A 273 -2.36 -0.99 11.12
N PHE A 274 -1.85 -1.35 9.94
CA PHE A 274 -2.54 -1.15 8.66
C PHE A 274 -3.82 -1.95 8.54
N HIS A 275 -3.84 -3.18 9.06
CA HIS A 275 -5.05 -3.97 9.10
C HIS A 275 -6.11 -3.34 10.02
N ARG A 276 -5.74 -2.94 11.24
CA ARG A 276 -6.70 -2.39 12.21
C ARG A 276 -7.23 -1.04 11.80
N VAL A 277 -6.39 -0.15 11.25
CA VAL A 277 -6.84 1.16 10.79
C VAL A 277 -7.79 1.01 9.60
N ALA A 278 -7.53 0.07 8.69
CA ALA A 278 -8.45 -0.26 7.60
C ALA A 278 -9.77 -0.87 8.11
N LEU A 279 -9.70 -1.81 9.06
CA LEU A 279 -10.89 -2.44 9.64
C LEU A 279 -11.79 -1.41 10.32
N GLU A 280 -11.21 -0.51 11.09
CA GLU A 280 -11.97 0.55 11.75
C GLU A 280 -12.55 1.54 10.74
N SER A 281 -11.78 1.92 9.72
CA SER A 281 -12.26 2.73 8.61
C SER A 281 -13.46 2.07 7.91
N ALA A 282 -13.37 0.76 7.65
CA ALA A 282 -14.42 -0.01 7.01
C ALA A 282 -15.68 -0.15 7.86
N ARG A 283 -15.55 -0.32 9.18
CA ARG A 283 -16.69 -0.31 10.11
C ARG A 283 -17.43 1.04 10.12
N ASN A 284 -16.70 2.13 9.92
CA ASN A 284 -17.26 3.48 9.77
C ASN A 284 -17.74 3.80 8.33
N GLY A 285 -17.79 2.80 7.44
CA GLY A 285 -18.33 2.94 6.09
C GLY A 285 -17.38 3.61 5.09
N PHE A 286 -16.08 3.66 5.37
CA PHE A 286 -15.04 4.14 4.45
C PHE A 286 -14.30 2.96 3.82
N ARG A 287 -14.10 2.99 2.49
CA ARG A 287 -13.45 1.90 1.75
C ARG A 287 -12.11 2.27 1.13
N GLN A 288 -11.76 3.55 1.14
CA GLN A 288 -10.45 4.05 0.76
C GLN A 288 -9.69 4.49 2.00
N LEU A 289 -8.48 3.98 2.18
CA LEU A 289 -7.56 4.35 3.25
C LEU A 289 -6.38 5.12 2.66
N ILE A 290 -6.18 6.35 3.14
CA ILE A 290 -5.04 7.19 2.80
C ILE A 290 -3.94 6.99 3.85
N SER A 291 -2.68 6.93 3.41
CA SER A 291 -1.53 6.87 4.32
C SER A 291 -0.43 7.82 3.88
N GLY A 292 0.32 8.33 4.87
CA GLY A 292 1.52 9.13 4.67
C GLY A 292 2.76 8.33 4.26
N GLN A 293 2.61 7.06 3.88
CA GLN A 293 3.73 6.19 3.53
C GLN A 293 4.53 6.76 2.35
N GLY A 294 5.86 6.63 2.40
CA GLY A 294 6.77 7.20 1.42
C GLY A 294 7.23 8.62 1.73
N ALA A 295 6.52 9.38 2.58
CA ALA A 295 6.94 10.74 2.95
C ALA A 295 8.31 10.75 3.64
N ASP A 296 8.62 9.70 4.39
CA ASP A 296 9.86 9.61 5.14
C ASP A 296 11.07 9.37 4.25
N GLU A 297 10.94 8.40 3.36
CA GLU A 297 11.95 8.00 2.39
C GLU A 297 12.18 9.13 1.37
N LEU A 298 11.13 9.82 0.94
CA LEU A 298 11.22 10.90 -0.05
C LEU A 298 11.72 12.23 0.54
N PHE A 299 11.36 12.57 1.77
CA PHE A 299 11.61 13.90 2.37
C PHE A 299 12.49 13.88 3.63
N GLY A 300 13.20 12.78 3.90
CA GLY A 300 14.24 12.75 4.92
C GLY A 300 13.68 12.66 6.34
N GLY A 301 12.76 11.73 6.56
CA GLY A 301 12.00 11.62 7.79
C GLY A 301 12.62 10.82 8.93
N TYR A 302 13.51 9.85 8.69
CA TYR A 302 14.06 9.03 9.76
C TYR A 302 15.27 9.67 10.45
N ALA A 303 15.46 9.36 11.73
CA ALA A 303 16.60 9.86 12.51
C ALA A 303 17.94 9.38 11.95
N LYS A 304 17.96 8.21 11.26
CA LYS A 304 19.18 7.70 10.62
C LYS A 304 19.67 8.59 9.47
N TYR A 305 18.78 9.24 8.73
CA TYR A 305 19.16 10.18 7.67
C TYR A 305 19.85 11.41 8.24
N LEU A 306 19.33 11.93 9.36
CA LEU A 306 19.97 13.05 10.07
C LEU A 306 21.36 12.68 10.57
N ARG A 307 21.54 11.45 11.09
CA ARG A 307 22.87 10.94 11.49
C ARG A 307 23.80 10.78 10.29
N ALA A 308 23.32 10.17 9.21
CA ALA A 308 24.08 10.00 7.98
C ALA A 308 24.49 11.35 7.38
N TYR A 309 23.60 12.36 7.42
CA TYR A 309 23.92 13.72 7.01
C TYR A 309 25.05 14.31 7.85
N ARG A 310 25.00 14.18 9.18
CA ARG A 310 26.06 14.67 10.08
C ARG A 310 27.40 13.99 9.86
N GLN A 311 27.39 12.70 9.55
CA GLN A 311 28.61 11.88 9.43
C GLN A 311 29.24 11.92 8.04
N HIS A 312 28.41 11.98 7.00
CA HIS A 312 28.79 11.75 5.60
C HIS A 312 28.23 12.81 4.64
N GLY A 313 27.67 13.91 5.18
CA GLY A 313 27.10 15.00 4.40
C GLY A 313 25.80 14.64 3.66
N PRO A 314 25.33 15.53 2.78
CA PRO A 314 24.09 15.35 2.00
C PRO A 314 24.04 14.03 1.23
N ARG A 315 25.17 13.61 0.66
CA ARG A 315 25.26 12.37 -0.13
C ARG A 315 25.05 11.12 0.71
N GLY A 316 25.56 11.07 1.94
CA GLY A 316 25.37 9.93 2.82
C GLY A 316 23.89 9.74 3.22
N ALA A 317 23.20 10.84 3.51
CA ALA A 317 21.76 10.80 3.76
C ALA A 317 20.96 10.38 2.52
N GLU A 318 21.33 10.88 1.34
CA GLU A 318 20.69 10.50 0.07
C GLU A 318 20.76 8.98 -0.19
N LEU A 319 21.93 8.36 0.00
CA LEU A 319 22.10 6.92 -0.20
C LEU A 319 21.21 6.08 0.74
N GLU A 320 21.13 6.46 2.02
CA GLU A 320 20.23 5.83 2.99
C GLU A 320 18.76 5.98 2.61
N MET A 321 18.37 7.17 2.13
CA MET A 321 17.01 7.46 1.70
C MET A 321 16.61 6.65 0.46
N LEU A 322 17.50 6.57 -0.53
CA LEU A 322 17.29 5.75 -1.74
C LEU A 322 17.19 4.26 -1.41
N SER A 323 18.06 3.76 -0.52
CA SER A 323 18.02 2.36 -0.07
C SER A 323 16.71 2.03 0.64
N ASP A 324 16.20 2.93 1.49
CA ASP A 324 14.92 2.70 2.16
C ASP A 324 13.73 2.82 1.22
N LEU A 325 13.80 3.71 0.22
CA LEU A 325 12.78 3.82 -0.81
C LEU A 325 12.70 2.52 -1.62
N GLU A 326 13.84 1.87 -1.91
CA GLU A 326 13.90 0.57 -2.56
C GLU A 326 13.33 -0.55 -1.67
N GLU A 327 13.63 -0.57 -0.36
CA GLU A 327 13.01 -1.53 0.58
C GLU A 327 11.50 -1.30 0.71
N LEU A 328 11.07 -0.04 0.79
CA LEU A 328 9.66 0.35 0.84
C LEU A 328 8.94 -0.14 -0.41
N TRP A 329 9.51 0.09 -1.60
CA TRP A 329 9.00 -0.46 -2.84
C TRP A 329 8.94 -1.98 -2.70
N GLY A 330 10.09 -2.66 -2.61
CA GLY A 330 10.23 -4.11 -2.72
C GLY A 330 9.32 -4.91 -1.79
N TRP A 331 9.10 -4.43 -0.56
CA TRP A 331 8.33 -5.16 0.45
C TRP A 331 7.36 -4.31 1.27
N GLY A 332 7.73 -3.09 1.67
CA GLY A 332 6.90 -2.29 2.58
C GLY A 332 5.48 -2.05 2.05
N ILE A 333 5.35 -1.68 0.78
CA ILE A 333 4.05 -1.47 0.12
C ILE A 333 3.27 -2.77 -0.04
N VAL A 334 3.96 -3.87 -0.36
CA VAL A 334 3.33 -5.19 -0.48
C VAL A 334 2.64 -5.54 0.84
N ARG A 335 3.35 -5.39 1.95
CA ARG A 335 2.80 -5.62 3.30
C ARG A 335 1.62 -4.69 3.59
N ASP A 336 1.80 -3.39 3.40
CA ASP A 336 0.81 -2.38 3.81
C ASP A 336 -0.46 -2.45 2.97
N PHE A 337 -0.32 -2.61 1.66
CA PHE A 337 -1.44 -2.76 0.74
C PHE A 337 -2.26 -4.00 1.09
N ASN A 338 -1.61 -5.15 1.27
CA ASN A 338 -2.30 -6.39 1.60
C ASN A 338 -2.95 -6.33 2.99
N ALA A 339 -2.28 -5.76 4.00
CA ALA A 339 -2.85 -5.59 5.34
C ALA A 339 -4.07 -4.65 5.33
N ALA A 340 -3.99 -3.51 4.65
CA ALA A 340 -5.11 -2.59 4.49
C ALA A 340 -6.26 -3.23 3.70
N ALA A 341 -5.93 -3.99 2.66
CA ALA A 341 -6.89 -4.76 1.89
C ALA A 341 -7.61 -5.74 2.81
N LEU A 342 -6.93 -6.58 3.58
CA LEU A 342 -7.54 -7.47 4.59
C LEU A 342 -8.46 -6.78 5.59
N GLY A 343 -8.14 -5.54 5.97
CA GLY A 343 -8.99 -4.72 6.83
C GLY A 343 -10.22 -4.12 6.12
N GLY A 344 -10.42 -4.33 4.82
CA GLY A 344 -11.61 -3.82 4.12
C GLY A 344 -11.34 -2.67 3.14
N CYS A 345 -10.15 -2.08 3.14
CA CYS A 345 -9.87 -0.83 2.44
C CYS A 345 -8.92 -0.99 1.24
N HIS A 346 -9.04 -0.14 0.23
CA HIS A 346 -7.99 0.07 -0.76
C HIS A 346 -7.01 1.12 -0.22
N LEU A 347 -5.71 0.82 -0.23
CA LEU A 347 -4.67 1.73 0.23
C LEU A 347 -4.28 2.69 -0.90
N THR A 348 -4.34 3.99 -0.63
CA THR A 348 -3.89 5.05 -1.54
C THR A 348 -2.77 5.84 -0.88
N LEU A 349 -1.69 6.11 -1.63
CA LEU A 349 -0.42 6.64 -1.11
C LEU A 349 -0.05 7.94 -1.82
N PRO A 350 -0.67 9.10 -1.49
CA PRO A 350 -0.51 10.34 -2.25
C PRO A 350 0.93 10.84 -2.40
N TYR A 351 1.80 10.58 -1.41
CA TYR A 351 3.22 10.92 -1.49
C TYR A 351 3.99 10.11 -2.54
N LEU A 352 3.46 8.96 -2.93
CA LEU A 352 4.04 8.12 -3.96
C LEU A 352 3.42 8.37 -5.34
N SER A 353 2.72 9.49 -5.56
CA SER A 353 2.29 9.87 -6.91
C SER A 353 3.47 10.20 -7.81
N ARG A 354 3.28 10.05 -9.13
CA ARG A 354 4.34 10.20 -10.13
C ARG A 354 5.06 11.53 -10.00
N ARG A 355 4.30 12.63 -9.90
CA ARG A 355 4.85 13.99 -9.82
C ARG A 355 5.54 14.26 -8.48
N VAL A 356 4.98 13.78 -7.37
CA VAL A 356 5.58 13.95 -6.05
C VAL A 356 6.91 13.18 -5.93
N ILE A 357 6.97 11.93 -6.42
CA ILE A 357 8.22 11.17 -6.48
C ILE A 357 9.24 11.88 -7.36
N ALA A 358 8.87 12.28 -8.57
CA ALA A 358 9.78 12.96 -9.49
C ALA A 358 10.37 14.23 -8.85
N ARG A 359 9.51 15.07 -8.24
CA ARG A 359 9.97 16.29 -7.55
C ARG A 359 10.84 15.99 -6.35
N ALA A 360 10.49 15.00 -5.55
CA ALA A 360 11.28 14.59 -4.40
C ALA A 360 12.66 14.06 -4.82
N LEU A 361 12.75 13.25 -5.88
CA LEU A 361 14.03 12.72 -6.36
C LEU A 361 14.91 13.80 -7.00
N SER A 362 14.32 14.80 -7.64
CA SER A 362 15.05 15.96 -8.17
C SER A 362 15.48 16.97 -7.09
N ALA A 363 14.93 16.88 -5.88
CA ALA A 363 15.26 17.76 -4.78
C ALA A 363 16.60 17.40 -4.13
N GLY A 364 17.52 18.37 -4.07
CA GLY A 364 18.76 18.25 -3.29
C GLY A 364 18.47 17.89 -1.82
N THR A 365 19.31 17.04 -1.24
CA THR A 365 19.09 16.50 0.12
C THR A 365 19.06 17.59 1.19
N GLU A 366 19.74 18.73 0.96
CA GLU A 366 19.75 19.90 1.83
C GLU A 366 18.36 20.54 1.98
N LEU A 367 17.49 20.38 0.98
CA LEU A 367 16.08 20.83 1.07
C LEU A 367 15.23 19.86 1.91
N LYS A 368 15.76 18.70 2.28
CA LYS A 368 15.05 17.66 3.02
C LYS A 368 15.55 17.56 4.45
N VAL A 369 16.87 17.66 4.65
CA VAL A 369 17.59 17.50 5.92
C VAL A 369 18.79 18.46 5.96
N ASP A 370 19.00 19.19 7.06
CA ASP A 370 20.08 20.19 7.22
C ASP A 370 21.07 19.85 8.36
N GLY A 371 21.12 18.58 8.77
CA GLY A 371 21.94 18.15 9.91
C GLY A 371 21.38 18.53 11.28
N GLN A 372 20.36 19.37 11.38
CA GLN A 372 19.64 19.65 12.63
C GLN A 372 18.21 19.13 12.59
N ARG A 373 17.53 19.36 11.49
CA ARG A 373 16.11 19.10 11.26
C ARG A 373 15.90 18.15 10.10
N ARG A 374 14.73 17.52 10.14
CA ARG A 374 14.23 16.53 9.17
C ARG A 374 12.97 17.07 8.51
N LYS A 375 12.70 16.68 7.26
CA LYS A 375 11.50 17.04 6.50
C LYS A 375 11.32 18.54 6.29
N LEU A 376 12.39 19.24 5.94
CA LEU A 376 12.36 20.70 5.80
C LEU A 376 11.28 21.17 4.83
N LEU A 377 11.19 20.57 3.63
CA LEU A 377 10.12 20.86 2.66
C LEU A 377 8.71 20.63 3.23
N LEU A 378 8.43 19.48 3.85
CA LEU A 378 7.08 19.22 4.40
C LEU A 378 6.75 20.12 5.58
N ARG A 379 7.74 20.54 6.38
CA ARG A 379 7.53 21.53 7.44
C ARG A 379 7.23 22.92 6.88
N ALA A 380 7.84 23.29 5.77
CA ALA A 380 7.49 24.53 5.06
C ALA A 380 6.05 24.50 4.57
N ILE A 381 5.63 23.41 3.91
CA ILE A 381 4.23 23.20 3.48
C ILE A 381 3.28 23.24 4.68
N ALA A 382 3.63 22.56 5.78
CA ALA A 382 2.79 22.56 6.98
C ALA A 382 2.58 23.97 7.56
N ARG A 383 3.60 24.86 7.49
CA ARG A 383 3.45 26.26 7.89
C ARG A 383 2.55 27.03 6.94
N GLU A 384 2.71 26.83 5.65
CA GLU A 384 1.88 27.46 4.62
C GLU A 384 0.40 27.07 4.76
N LEU A 385 0.13 25.80 5.11
CA LEU A 385 -1.21 25.30 5.41
C LEU A 385 -1.76 25.75 6.77
N GLY A 386 -0.99 26.49 7.57
CA GLY A 386 -1.43 26.94 8.89
C GLY A 386 -1.60 25.81 9.91
N LEU A 387 -0.86 24.70 9.77
CA LEU A 387 -0.97 23.58 10.71
C LEU A 387 -0.49 23.98 12.11
N PRO A 388 -1.01 23.31 13.17
CA PRO A 388 -0.61 23.62 14.54
C PRO A 388 0.91 23.54 14.74
N GLY A 389 1.45 24.44 15.58
CA GLY A 389 2.89 24.47 15.89
C GLY A 389 3.39 23.13 16.46
N SER A 390 2.52 22.41 17.19
CA SER A 390 2.76 21.06 17.72
C SER A 390 3.11 20.05 16.62
N VAL A 391 2.52 20.19 15.42
CA VAL A 391 2.79 19.38 14.23
C VAL A 391 4.02 19.89 13.48
N VAL A 392 4.06 21.20 13.23
CA VAL A 392 5.10 21.86 12.41
C VAL A 392 6.48 21.73 13.04
N GLU A 393 6.58 21.85 14.35
CA GLU A 393 7.84 21.82 15.11
C GLU A 393 8.05 20.48 15.83
N GLY A 394 7.03 19.63 15.88
CA GLY A 394 7.06 18.35 16.59
C GLY A 394 8.19 17.41 16.14
N GLU A 395 8.71 16.65 17.11
CA GLU A 395 9.65 15.57 16.83
C GLU A 395 8.92 14.36 16.24
N LYS A 396 9.41 13.88 15.09
CA LYS A 396 8.84 12.69 14.45
C LYS A 396 9.25 11.41 15.18
N LYS A 397 8.25 10.66 15.68
CA LYS A 397 8.34 9.23 16.03
C LYS A 397 7.59 8.43 14.96
N ALA A 398 8.18 7.34 14.45
CA ALA A 398 7.51 6.49 13.47
C ALA A 398 6.38 5.68 14.14
N ALA A 399 5.30 5.39 13.40
CA ALA A 399 4.05 4.83 13.93
C ALA A 399 4.27 3.53 14.73
N GLN A 400 5.17 2.66 14.28
CA GLN A 400 5.52 1.40 14.96
C GLN A 400 6.13 1.58 16.36
N TYR A 401 6.88 2.66 16.59
CA TYR A 401 7.64 2.86 17.82
C TYR A 401 6.83 3.62 18.85
N GLY A 402 6.06 4.61 18.41
CA GLY A 402 5.26 5.41 19.32
C GLY A 402 3.95 4.73 19.73
N SER A 403 3.35 3.90 18.86
CA SER A 403 2.15 3.11 19.17
C SER A 403 2.38 2.01 20.19
N LYS A 404 3.64 1.64 20.47
CA LYS A 404 4.08 0.48 21.28
C LYS A 404 3.60 -0.88 20.77
N VAL A 405 2.98 -0.96 19.59
CA VAL A 405 2.54 -2.22 18.97
C VAL A 405 3.75 -3.11 18.68
N GLU A 406 4.88 -2.55 18.24
CA GLU A 406 6.10 -3.33 17.98
C GLU A 406 6.61 -4.05 19.24
N ARG A 407 6.56 -3.38 20.39
CA ARG A 407 6.91 -3.98 21.68
C ARG A 407 5.95 -5.10 22.07
N ALA A 408 4.65 -4.91 21.85
CA ALA A 408 3.64 -5.93 22.09
C ALA A 408 3.84 -7.15 21.17
N VAL A 409 4.13 -6.93 19.88
CA VAL A 409 4.44 -7.99 18.91
C VAL A 409 5.70 -8.75 19.30
N ARG A 410 6.78 -8.07 19.70
CA ARG A 410 7.99 -8.74 20.19
C ARG A 410 7.71 -9.65 21.38
N LYS A 411 6.94 -9.16 22.35
CA LYS A 411 6.51 -9.93 23.53
C LYS A 411 5.72 -11.17 23.11
N VAL A 412 4.79 -11.03 22.17
CA VAL A 412 4.03 -12.15 21.59
C VAL A 412 4.94 -13.18 20.90
N LEU A 413 5.98 -12.73 20.21
CA LEU A 413 6.93 -13.61 19.53
C LEU A 413 8.00 -14.20 20.47
N GLY A 414 7.95 -13.93 21.78
CA GLY A 414 8.96 -14.37 22.74
C GLY A 414 10.33 -13.71 22.56
N MET A 415 10.39 -12.58 21.84
CA MET A 415 11.61 -11.82 21.60
C MET A 415 11.75 -10.74 22.67
N LYS A 416 12.92 -10.70 23.34
CA LYS A 416 13.24 -9.69 24.36
C LYS A 416 13.53 -8.33 23.75
#